data_AF-F6DIZ5-F1
#
_entry.id   AF-F6DIZ5-F1
#
_cell.length_a   1.000
_cell.length_b   1.000
_cell.length_c   1.000
_cell.angle_alpha   90.00
_cell.angle_beta   90.00
_cell.angle_gamma   90.00
#
_symmetry.space_group_name_H-M   'P 1'
#
loop_
_entity.id
_entity.type
_entity.pdbx_description
1 polymer ?
#
loop_
_entity_poly.entity_id
_entity_poly.type
_entity_poly.pdbx_seq_one_letter_code
_entity_poly.pdbx_strand_id
1 'polypeptide(L)' 'MKEMVLIFKEVRDQEAFREALEKASLGRAVTQPDHGWPKPALRVWGVNPSHVLAASIWTGFEPEVVLE' A
#
# COMPACT_ATOMS: atom_id res chain seq x y z
N MET A 1 4.07 2.83 15.95
CA MET A 1 4.13 2.07 14.67
C MET A 1 4.50 3.06 13.58
N LYS A 2 5.36 2.70 12.62
CA LYS A 2 5.76 3.61 11.53
C LYS A 2 4.63 3.75 10.50
N GLU A 3 4.46 4.96 9.99
CA GLU A 3 3.68 5.26 8.79
C GLU A 3 4.51 4.84 7.57
N MET A 4 3.86 4.36 6.51
CA MET A 4 4.48 4.27 5.20
C MET A 4 3.59 4.94 4.15
N VAL A 5 4.21 5.48 3.10
CA VAL A 5 3.51 6.00 1.93
C VAL A 5 3.87 5.15 0.72
N LEU A 6 2.85 4.57 0.10
CA LEU A 6 2.96 3.77 -1.12
C LEU A 6 2.46 4.60 -2.30
N ILE A 7 3.28 4.76 -3.34
CA ILE A 7 2.91 5.52 -4.55
C ILE A 7 2.69 4.54 -5.71
N PHE A 8 1.62 4.75 -6.47
CA PHE A 8 1.17 3.88 -7.54
C PHE A 8 1.12 4.63 -8.87
N LYS A 9 1.13 3.86 -9.97
CA LYS A 9 1.02 4.40 -11.32
C LYS A 9 -0.41 4.83 -11.64
N GLU A 10 -1.39 3.99 -11.28
CA GLU A 10 -2.81 4.22 -11.57
C GLU A 10 -3.69 4.05 -10.32
N VAL A 11 -4.85 4.69 -10.29
CA VAL A 11 -5.80 4.58 -9.17
C VAL A 11 -6.27 3.14 -8.97
N ARG A 12 -6.45 2.38 -10.07
CA ARG A 12 -6.80 0.95 -9.99
C ARG A 12 -5.74 0.13 -9.25
N ASP A 13 -4.46 0.48 -9.41
CA ASP A 13 -3.35 -0.23 -8.78
C ASP A 13 -3.35 0.06 -7.28
N GLN A 14 -3.62 1.31 -6.90
CA GLN A 14 -3.80 1.70 -5.50
C GLN A 14 -4.95 0.91 -4.83
N GLU A 15 -6.10 0.80 -5.49
CA GLU A 15 -7.26 0.06 -4.94
C GLU A 15 -6.99 -1.43 -4.80
N ALA A 16 -6.44 -2.06 -5.85
CA ALA A 16 -6.06 -3.47 -5.81
C ALA A 16 -5.02 -3.75 -4.72
N PHE A 17 -4.04 -2.86 -4.58
CA PHE A 17 -3.01 -3.00 -3.55
C PHE A 17 -3.54 -2.81 -2.14
N ARG A 18 -4.49 -1.88 -1.94
CA ARG A 18 -5.19 -1.72 -0.65
C ARG A 18 -5.84 -3.03 -0.21
N GLU A 19 -6.58 -3.69 -1.10
CA GLU A 19 -7.25 -4.96 -0.81
C GLU A 19 -6.25 -6.08 -0.53
N ALA A 20 -5.16 -6.15 -1.30
CA ALA A 20 -4.10 -7.13 -1.08
C ALA A 20 -3.41 -6.91 0.27
N LEU A 21 -3.15 -5.65 0.64
CA LEU A 21 -2.50 -5.30 1.91
C LEU A 21 -3.39 -5.58 3.12
N GLU A 22 -4.70 -5.34 3.01
CA GLU A 22 -5.67 -5.71 4.03
C GLU A 22 -5.65 -7.22 4.27
N LYS A 23 -5.67 -8.03 3.20
CA LYS A 23 -5.55 -9.48 3.31
C LYS A 23 -4.18 -9.90 3.89
N ALA A 24 -3.10 -9.24 3.49
CA ALA A 24 -1.73 -9.62 3.86
C ALA A 24 -1.44 -9.33 5.34
N SER A 25 -2.09 -8.29 5.87
CA SER A 25 -2.01 -7.87 7.26
C SER A 25 -3.07 -8.53 8.16
N LEU A 26 -3.92 -9.41 7.62
CA LEU A 26 -5.07 -10.01 8.32
C LEU A 26 -6.02 -8.95 8.90
N GLY A 27 -6.27 -7.87 8.15
CA GLY A 27 -7.14 -6.76 8.54
C GLY A 27 -6.51 -5.75 9.51
N ARG A 28 -5.20 -5.84 9.78
CA ARG A 28 -4.49 -4.90 10.68
C ARG A 28 -4.03 -3.62 9.98
N ALA A 29 -3.93 -3.63 8.65
CA ALA A 29 -3.54 -2.46 7.89
C ALA A 29 -4.62 -1.38 8.01
N VAL A 30 -4.24 -0.24 8.57
CA VAL A 30 -5.03 1.00 8.42
C VAL A 30 -4.52 1.65 7.15
N THR A 31 -5.42 1.97 6.22
CA THR A 31 -5.06 2.56 4.92
C THR A 31 -5.86 3.84 4.68
N GLN A 32 -5.21 4.86 4.12
CA GLN A 32 -5.85 6.13 3.77
C GLN A 32 -5.29 6.64 2.43
N PRO A 33 -6.14 7.01 1.45
CA PRO A 33 -5.68 7.70 0.26
C PRO A 33 -4.97 9.02 0.61
N ASP A 34 -3.82 9.26 0.01
CA ASP A 34 -3.05 10.50 0.16
C ASP A 34 -3.12 11.33 -1.13
N HIS A 35 -3.88 12.41 -1.06
CA HIS A 35 -4.07 13.35 -2.17
C HIS A 35 -2.98 14.43 -2.25
N GLY A 36 -1.98 14.39 -1.36
CA GLY A 36 -0.84 15.31 -1.37
C GLY A 36 0.18 15.03 -2.48
N TRP A 37 0.05 13.89 -3.17
CA TRP A 37 0.99 13.46 -4.20
C TRP A 37 0.42 13.67 -5.61
N PRO A 38 1.28 13.96 -6.61
CA PRO A 38 0.86 14.06 -8.02
C PRO A 38 0.42 12.72 -8.61
N LYS A 39 0.74 11.61 -7.94
CA LYS A 39 0.37 10.25 -8.30
C LYS A 39 -0.54 9.64 -7.23
N PRO A 40 -1.35 8.63 -7.57
CA PRO A 40 -2.15 7.89 -6.59
C PRO A 40 -1.26 7.36 -5.47
N ALA A 41 -1.59 7.70 -4.23
CA ALA A 41 -0.77 7.33 -3.07
C ALA A 41 -1.65 6.84 -1.91
N LEU A 42 -1.10 5.90 -1.13
CA LEU A 42 -1.76 5.29 0.03
C LEU A 42 -0.85 5.41 1.25
N ARG A 43 -1.34 6.12 2.27
CA ARG A 43 -0.77 6.06 3.63
C ARG A 43 -1.20 4.78 4.30
N VAL A 44 -0.26 4.11 4.92
CA VAL A 44 -0.50 2.83 5.59
C VAL A 44 0.15 2.80 6.96
N TRP A 45 -0.57 2.26 7.94
CA TRP A 45 -0.08 2.05 9.30
C TRP A 45 -0.38 0.62 9.74
N GLY A 46 0.32 0.15 10.78
CA GLY A 46 0.14 -1.21 11.31
C GLY A 46 0.67 -2.30 10.39
N VAL A 47 1.44 -1.93 9.36
CA VAL A 47 2.08 -2.84 8.42
C VAL A 47 3.61 -2.82 8.57
N ASN A 48 4.26 -3.87 8.06
CA ASN A 48 5.71 -4.00 8.01
C ASN A 48 6.11 -4.33 6.55
N PRO A 49 7.41 -4.29 6.21
CA PRO A 49 7.85 -4.56 4.84
C PRO A 49 7.43 -5.93 4.30
N SER A 50 7.29 -6.95 5.16
CA SER A 50 6.82 -8.28 4.76
C SER A 50 5.37 -8.29 4.30
N HIS A 51 4.49 -7.47 4.91
CA HIS A 51 3.11 -7.32 4.44
C HIS A 51 3.05 -6.63 3.08
N VAL A 52 3.90 -5.61 2.86
CA VAL A 52 4.00 -4.93 1.56
C VAL A 52 4.46 -5.92 0.49
N LEU A 53 5.50 -6.71 0.77
CA LEU A 53 5.98 -7.76 -0.14
C LEU A 53 4.89 -8.80 -0.45
N ALA A 54 4.16 -9.28 0.56
CA ALA A 54 3.08 -10.23 0.35
C ALA A 54 1.94 -9.64 -0.50
N ALA A 55 1.60 -8.37 -0.29
CA ALA A 55 0.63 -7.66 -1.11
C ALA A 55 1.10 -7.58 -2.57
N SER A 56 2.38 -7.24 -2.82
CA SER A 56 2.95 -7.20 -4.17
C SER A 56 2.91 -8.55 -4.89
N ILE A 57 3.19 -9.64 -4.18
CA ILE A 57 3.10 -11.00 -4.75
C ILE A 57 1.67 -11.34 -5.17
N TRP A 58 0.67 -10.92 -4.39
CA TRP A 58 -0.72 -11.18 -4.71
C TRP A 58 -1.28 -10.29 -5.82
N THR A 59 -0.88 -9.03 -5.88
CA THR A 59 -1.32 -8.12 -6.95
C THR A 59 -0.57 -8.38 -8.27
N GLY A 60 0.61 -8.99 -8.21
CA GLY A 60 1.48 -9.19 -9.37
C GLY A 60 2.25 -7.93 -9.78
N PHE A 61 2.33 -6.93 -8.91
CA PHE A 61 3.09 -5.70 -9.12
C PHE A 61 3.52 -5.05 -7.81
N GLU A 62 4.53 -4.18 -7.85
CA GLU A 62 5.00 -3.41 -6.70
C GLU A 62 4.56 -1.94 -6.79
N PRO A 63 4.38 -1.24 -5.65
CA PRO A 63 4.30 0.22 -5.64
C PRO A 63 5.56 0.82 -6.27
N GLU A 64 5.42 1.93 -6.98
CA GLU A 64 6.57 2.61 -7.61
C GLU A 64 7.54 3.18 -6.57
N VAL A 65 7.01 3.61 -5.41
CA VAL A 65 7.79 4.18 -4.32
C VAL A 65 7.19 3.72 -2.99
N VAL A 66 8.07 3.37 -2.06
CA VAL A 66 7.75 3.10 -0.66
C VAL A 66 8.57 4.05 0.21
N LEU A 67 7.91 4.91 0.98
CA LEU A 67 8.52 5.86 1.92
C LEU A 67 8.17 5.45 3.36
N GLU A 68 9.14 5.49 4.29
CA GLU A 68 8.98 5.20 5.74
C GLU A 68 9.14 6.43 6.63
#